data_AF-C5LBH6-F1
#
_entry.id   AF-C5LBH6-F1
#
_cell.length_a   1.000
_cell.length_b   1.000
_cell.length_c   1.000
_cell.angle_alpha   90.00
_cell.angle_beta   90.00
_cell.angle_gamma   90.00
#
_symmetry.space_group_name_H-M   'P 1'
#
loop_
_entity.id
_entity.type
_entity.pdbx_description
1 polymer ?
#
loop_
_entity_poly.entity_id
_entity_poly.type
_entity_poly.pdbx_seq_one_letter_code
_entity_poly.pdbx_strand_id
1 'polypeptide(L)'
;MKEVGKIREEIELLEFEGHFDTVYGQNMVALRNDKICFPKYRELDVETYEWLRWLISERLQDLPFELNAKLSGEHKTLLQIHTQVQVGIYPSSKGFYKRHMDGGYGDKDVGRTFTAVVFMNSEGDYVDGGRDGGELALYKEGPTESAEDVSKDLSNGRQVGDLQG
;
A
#
# COMPACT_ATOMS: atom_id res chain seq x y z
N MET A 1 -4.55 -12.96 -11.46
CA MET A 1 -4.24 -11.97 -12.52
C MET A 1 -2.93 -12.39 -13.15
N LYS A 2 -2.88 -12.60 -14.46
CA LYS A 2 -1.68 -13.12 -15.16
C LYS A 2 -0.58 -12.06 -15.31
N GLU A 3 -0.85 -10.82 -14.90
CA GLU A 3 -0.04 -9.63 -15.20
C GLU A 3 0.81 -9.15 -14.00
N VAL A 4 0.53 -9.61 -12.77
CA VAL A 4 1.23 -9.19 -11.53
C VAL A 4 2.72 -9.54 -11.60
N GLY A 5 3.07 -10.71 -12.17
CA GLY A 5 4.46 -11.13 -12.33
C GLY A 5 5.28 -10.14 -13.18
N LYS A 6 4.70 -9.61 -14.25
CA LYS A 6 5.38 -8.63 -15.12
C LYS A 6 5.61 -7.30 -14.43
N ILE A 7 4.61 -6.83 -13.67
CA ILE A 7 4.75 -5.62 -12.85
C ILE A 7 5.87 -5.80 -11.82
N ARG A 8 5.99 -7.01 -11.24
CA ARG A 8 7.06 -7.32 -10.29
C ARG A 8 8.43 -7.30 -10.95
N GLU A 9 8.59 -7.94 -12.11
CA GLU A 9 9.84 -7.92 -12.89
C GLU A 9 10.27 -6.48 -13.22
N GLU A 10 9.31 -5.62 -13.59
CA GLU A 10 9.58 -4.19 -13.83
C GLU A 10 9.98 -3.43 -12.56
N ILE A 11 9.39 -3.75 -11.40
CA ILE A 11 9.82 -3.18 -10.11
C ILE A 11 11.23 -3.65 -9.73
N GLU A 12 11.55 -4.92 -9.95
CA GLU A 12 12.89 -5.48 -9.74
C GLU A 12 13.91 -4.79 -10.64
N LEU A 13 13.54 -4.45 -11.88
CA LEU A 13 14.38 -3.68 -12.78
C LEU A 13 14.64 -2.25 -12.26
N LEU A 14 13.62 -1.56 -11.74
CA LEU A 14 13.82 -0.25 -11.10
C LEU A 14 14.78 -0.33 -9.91
N GLU A 15 14.73 -1.42 -9.12
CA GLU A 15 15.68 -1.66 -8.03
C GLU A 15 17.10 -1.87 -8.57
N PHE A 16 17.25 -2.69 -9.61
CA PHE A 16 18.53 -2.96 -10.25
C PHE A 16 19.17 -1.70 -10.85
N GLU A 17 18.37 -0.81 -11.42
CA GLU A 17 18.80 0.48 -11.98
C GLU A 17 19.13 1.54 -10.91
N GLY A 18 18.88 1.24 -9.63
CA GLY A 18 19.23 2.12 -8.52
C GLY A 18 18.26 3.29 -8.32
N HIS A 19 17.01 3.17 -8.78
CA HIS A 19 15.99 4.20 -8.58
C HIS A 19 15.47 4.30 -7.14
N PHE A 20 15.85 3.35 -6.28
CA PHE A 20 15.39 3.27 -4.92
C PHE A 20 16.37 3.91 -3.94
N ASP A 21 15.85 4.84 -3.15
CA ASP A 21 16.56 5.39 -2.02
C ASP A 21 16.23 4.57 -0.78
N THR A 22 17.27 4.19 -0.03
CA THR A 22 17.03 3.68 1.31
C THR A 22 16.81 4.86 2.26
N VAL A 23 15.76 4.80 3.07
CA VAL A 23 15.39 5.90 3.97
C VAL A 23 16.35 5.96 5.17
N TYR A 24 17.57 6.49 4.97
CA TYR A 24 18.62 6.62 6.00
C TYR A 24 18.73 8.02 6.63
N GLY A 25 17.63 8.77 6.76
CA GLY A 25 17.66 10.00 7.55
C GLY A 25 18.00 9.68 9.01
N GLN A 26 18.92 10.41 9.64
CA GLN A 26 19.40 10.14 11.03
C GLN A 26 18.27 10.03 12.08
N ASN A 27 17.06 10.56 11.80
CA ASN A 27 15.86 10.43 12.64
C ASN A 27 14.78 9.46 12.08
N MET A 28 14.96 8.92 10.87
CA MET A 28 13.99 8.08 10.15
C MET A 28 14.35 6.59 10.16
N VAL A 29 15.62 6.22 10.37
CA VAL A 29 16.06 4.80 10.48
C VAL A 29 15.34 4.07 11.62
N ALA A 30 14.91 4.81 12.65
CA ALA A 30 14.13 4.25 13.75
C ALA A 30 12.64 4.07 13.41
N LEU A 31 12.13 4.59 12.29
CA LEU A 31 10.71 4.57 11.93
C LEU A 31 10.39 3.52 10.86
N ARG A 32 11.23 3.42 9.83
CA ARG A 32 11.12 2.45 8.72
C ARG A 32 12.49 2.11 8.17
N ASN A 33 12.63 0.95 7.52
CA ASN A 33 13.89 0.49 6.92
C ASN A 33 13.74 -0.09 5.51
N ASP A 34 12.65 0.24 4.82
CA ASP A 34 12.43 -0.13 3.43
C ASP A 34 13.19 0.79 2.46
N LYS A 35 13.31 0.31 1.24
CA LYS A 35 13.74 1.11 0.09
C LYS A 35 12.51 1.69 -0.57
N ILE A 36 12.53 2.97 -0.92
CA ILE A 36 11.40 3.61 -1.59
C ILE A 36 11.82 4.29 -2.89
N CYS A 37 10.91 4.31 -3.85
CA CYS A 37 11.00 5.20 -5.00
C CYS A 37 9.62 5.79 -5.32
N PHE A 38 9.63 6.92 -6.02
CA PHE A 38 8.43 7.61 -6.47
C PHE A 38 8.43 7.68 -8.00
N PRO A 39 8.11 6.56 -8.69
CA PRO A 39 8.16 6.53 -10.13
C PRO A 39 7.13 7.49 -10.70
N LYS A 40 7.58 8.37 -11.58
CA LYS A 40 6.68 9.22 -12.36
C LYS A 40 6.36 8.47 -13.64
N TYR A 41 5.12 7.99 -13.77
CA TYR A 41 4.73 7.15 -14.90
C TYR A 41 5.04 7.76 -16.28
N ARG A 42 5.05 9.11 -16.40
CA ARG A 42 5.40 9.80 -17.65
C ARG A 42 6.88 9.72 -18.01
N GLU A 43 7.75 9.54 -17.02
CA GLU A 43 9.20 9.45 -17.16
C GLU A 43 9.68 8.00 -17.32
N LEU A 44 8.84 7.01 -17.01
CA LEU A 44 9.13 5.60 -17.26
C LEU A 44 9.14 5.32 -18.78
N ASP A 45 10.10 4.56 -19.27
CA ASP A 45 10.11 4.13 -20.67
C ASP A 45 8.86 3.29 -21.03
N VAL A 46 8.29 3.52 -22.22
CA VAL A 46 6.98 2.92 -22.61
C VAL A 46 7.10 1.43 -22.89
N GLU A 47 8.22 0.99 -23.47
CA GLU A 47 8.43 -0.41 -23.86
C GLU A 47 8.93 -1.24 -22.67
N THR A 48 9.81 -0.66 -21.86
CA THR A 48 10.46 -1.34 -20.73
C THR A 48 9.53 -1.45 -19.52
N TYR A 49 8.71 -0.43 -19.26
CA TYR A 49 7.87 -0.31 -18.07
C TYR A 49 6.37 -0.29 -18.42
N GLU A 50 5.98 -1.02 -19.46
CA GLU A 50 4.61 -1.07 -19.98
C GLU A 50 3.60 -1.37 -18.86
N TRP A 51 3.87 -2.36 -18.03
CA TRP A 51 2.91 -2.90 -17.07
C TRP A 51 2.78 -2.04 -15.83
N LEU A 52 3.88 -1.48 -15.34
CA LEU A 52 3.91 -0.51 -14.24
C LEU A 52 3.26 0.81 -14.68
N ARG A 53 3.51 1.27 -15.91
CA ARG A 53 2.82 2.43 -16.48
C ARG A 53 1.32 2.18 -16.55
N TRP A 54 0.90 1.03 -17.08
CA TRP A 54 -0.52 0.65 -17.14
C TRP A 54 -1.17 0.63 -15.75
N LEU A 55 -0.53 0.04 -14.74
CA LEU A 55 -1.06 0.03 -13.38
C LEU A 55 -1.26 1.46 -12.86
N ILE A 56 -0.27 2.34 -13.04
CA ILE A 56 -0.34 3.70 -12.53
C ILE A 56 -1.38 4.54 -13.29
N SER A 57 -1.36 4.52 -14.62
CA SER A 57 -2.23 5.39 -15.43
C SER A 57 -3.66 4.88 -15.57
N GLU A 58 -3.87 3.57 -15.71
CA GLU A 58 -5.19 3.00 -16.03
C GLU A 58 -5.92 2.42 -14.82
N ARG A 59 -5.25 2.24 -13.68
CA ARG A 59 -5.86 1.66 -12.47
C ARG A 59 -5.81 2.62 -11.29
N LEU A 60 -4.62 3.12 -10.95
CA LEU A 60 -4.46 3.95 -9.76
C LEU A 60 -4.92 5.40 -9.96
N GLN A 61 -4.76 5.98 -11.15
CA GLN A 61 -5.24 7.34 -11.45
C GLN A 61 -6.75 7.45 -11.55
N ASP A 62 -7.45 6.36 -11.85
CA ASP A 62 -8.92 6.34 -11.95
C ASP A 62 -9.60 6.21 -10.59
N LEU A 63 -8.90 5.68 -9.58
CA LEU A 63 -9.44 5.43 -8.24
C LEU A 63 -10.14 6.65 -7.61
N PRO A 64 -9.56 7.87 -7.61
CA PRO A 64 -10.22 9.05 -7.07
C PRO A 64 -11.57 9.35 -7.72
N PHE A 65 -11.69 9.12 -9.03
CA PHE A 65 -12.95 9.36 -9.75
C PHE A 65 -14.01 8.35 -9.37
N GLU A 66 -13.64 7.06 -9.32
CA GLU A 66 -14.56 6.01 -8.88
C GLU A 66 -15.03 6.23 -7.45
N LEU A 67 -14.13 6.64 -6.55
CA LEU A 67 -14.45 6.97 -5.17
C LEU A 67 -15.37 8.20 -5.09
N ASN A 68 -15.03 9.29 -5.79
CA ASN A 68 -15.86 10.49 -5.83
C ASN A 68 -17.26 10.22 -6.40
N ALA A 69 -17.42 9.27 -7.32
CA ALA A 69 -18.72 8.88 -7.87
C ALA A 69 -19.57 8.06 -6.89
N LYS A 70 -18.92 7.27 -6.02
CA LYS A 70 -19.59 6.43 -5.01
C LYS A 70 -19.91 7.19 -3.72
N LEU A 71 -19.06 8.14 -3.35
CA LEU A 71 -19.22 8.96 -2.15
C LEU A 71 -20.22 10.09 -2.41
N SER A 72 -21.29 10.14 -1.61
CA SER A 72 -22.38 11.11 -1.77
C SER A 72 -22.83 11.68 -0.42
N GLY A 73 -23.60 12.78 -0.47
CA GLY A 73 -24.11 13.45 0.73
C GLY A 73 -23.01 14.07 1.59
N GLU A 74 -23.04 13.81 2.89
CA GLU A 74 -22.06 14.30 3.88
C GLU A 74 -20.66 13.71 3.69
N HIS A 75 -20.55 12.60 2.96
CA HIS A 75 -19.28 11.94 2.66
C HIS A 75 -18.69 12.35 1.32
N LYS A 76 -19.28 13.34 0.63
CA LYS A 76 -18.77 13.80 -0.67
C LYS A 76 -17.37 14.38 -0.51
N THR A 77 -16.38 13.61 -0.92
CA THR A 77 -15.00 14.07 -1.04
C THR A 77 -14.77 14.66 -2.43
N LEU A 78 -13.93 15.69 -2.52
CA LEU A 78 -13.45 16.23 -3.79
C LEU A 78 -12.00 15.77 -3.99
N LEU A 79 -11.80 14.44 -4.05
CA LEU A 79 -10.45 13.90 -4.20
C LEU A 79 -9.85 14.41 -5.51
N GLN A 80 -8.69 15.06 -5.40
CA GLN A 80 -7.93 15.56 -6.54
C GLN A 80 -6.89 14.52 -6.97
N ILE A 81 -6.56 14.55 -8.27
CA ILE A 81 -5.61 13.65 -8.93
C ILE A 81 -4.17 14.06 -8.59
N HIS A 82 -3.82 14.07 -7.30
CA HIS A 82 -2.42 14.07 -6.91
C HIS A 82 -2.03 12.66 -6.48
N THR A 83 -1.97 11.76 -7.46
CA THR A 83 -1.54 10.38 -7.25
C THR A 83 -0.02 10.37 -7.15
N GLN A 84 0.51 10.54 -5.94
CA GLN A 84 1.89 10.18 -5.65
C GLN A 84 1.92 8.66 -5.46
N VAL A 85 2.51 7.94 -6.42
CA VAL A 85 2.74 6.50 -6.28
C VAL A 85 4.09 6.30 -5.59
N GLN A 86 4.07 5.61 -4.46
CA GLN A 86 5.28 5.15 -3.76
C GLN A 86 5.40 3.65 -3.99
N VAL A 87 6.56 3.21 -4.46
CA VAL A 87 6.91 1.78 -4.44
C VAL A 87 7.84 1.57 -3.24
N GLY A 88 7.53 0.59 -2.41
CA GLY A 88 8.32 0.24 -1.22
C GLY A 88 8.77 -1.22 -1.29
N ILE A 89 10.07 -1.46 -1.10
CA ILE A 89 10.65 -2.80 -1.02
C ILE A 89 11.19 -3.00 0.40
N TYR A 90 10.57 -3.92 1.13
CA TYR A 90 10.98 -4.28 2.48
C TYR A 90 12.02 -5.41 2.44
N PRO A 91 13.13 -5.29 3.19
CA PRO A 91 14.11 -6.35 3.25
C PRO A 91 13.50 -7.60 3.92
N SER A 92 13.80 -8.78 3.38
CA SER A 92 13.34 -10.07 3.91
C SER A 92 13.81 -10.32 5.35
N SER A 93 14.91 -9.70 5.78
CA SER A 93 15.42 -9.77 7.14
C SER A 93 15.00 -8.55 7.96
N LYS A 94 13.82 -8.64 8.60
CA LYS A 94 13.29 -7.62 9.53
C LYS A 94 12.94 -6.28 8.86
N GLY A 95 12.33 -6.30 7.67
CA GLY A 95 11.65 -5.13 7.12
C GLY A 95 10.52 -4.66 8.04
N PHE A 96 10.43 -3.35 8.29
CA PHE A 96 9.38 -2.78 9.13
C PHE A 96 9.06 -1.34 8.74
N TYR A 97 7.83 -0.94 9.07
CA TYR A 97 7.42 0.45 9.24
C TYR A 97 6.59 0.51 10.53
N LYS A 98 7.09 1.24 11.53
CA LYS A 98 6.40 1.42 12.81
C LYS A 98 5.04 2.08 12.61
N ARG A 99 4.15 1.90 13.60
CA ARG A 99 2.84 2.55 13.65
C ARG A 99 2.96 4.05 13.36
N HIS A 100 2.22 4.50 12.36
CA HIS A 100 2.20 5.89 11.89
C HIS A 100 0.83 6.21 11.29
N MET A 101 0.61 7.49 10.98
CA MET A 101 -0.51 7.96 10.17
C MET A 101 0.03 8.65 8.92
N ASP A 102 -0.52 8.30 7.77
CA ASP A 102 -0.13 8.85 6.47
C ASP A 102 -0.70 10.26 6.22
N GLY A 103 -1.90 10.52 6.77
CA GLY A 103 -2.67 11.75 6.55
C GLY A 103 -2.41 12.87 7.56
N GLY A 104 -1.47 12.71 8.50
CA GLY A 104 -1.26 13.71 9.53
C GLY A 104 0.13 13.71 10.15
N TYR A 105 0.57 14.89 10.60
CA TYR A 105 1.79 15.07 11.38
C TYR A 105 1.49 15.91 12.64
N GLY A 106 1.27 15.23 13.77
CA GLY A 106 0.73 15.87 14.97
C GLY A 106 -0.65 16.48 14.67
N ASP A 107 -0.84 17.76 14.98
CA ASP A 107 -2.09 18.49 14.73
C ASP A 107 -2.23 18.99 13.27
N LYS A 108 -1.33 18.59 12.37
CA LYS A 108 -1.32 19.08 10.97
C LYS A 108 -1.88 18.03 10.02
N ASP A 109 -2.94 18.41 9.30
CA ASP A 109 -3.43 17.70 8.12
C ASP A 109 -2.50 17.98 6.92
N VAL A 110 -2.05 16.90 6.25
CA VAL A 110 -1.18 16.99 5.06
C VAL A 110 -1.96 16.90 3.74
N GLY A 111 -3.30 16.88 3.80
CA GLY A 111 -4.20 16.81 2.65
C GLY A 111 -4.35 15.41 2.05
N ARG A 112 -3.73 14.38 2.65
CA ARG A 112 -3.88 12.99 2.20
C ARG A 112 -5.09 12.34 2.88
N THR A 113 -6.19 12.27 2.13
CA THR A 113 -7.47 11.73 2.63
C THR A 113 -7.59 10.21 2.52
N PHE A 114 -6.97 9.60 1.51
CA PHE A 114 -7.01 8.15 1.27
C PHE A 114 -5.62 7.61 0.96
N THR A 115 -5.33 6.41 1.49
CA THR A 115 -4.16 5.59 1.10
C THR A 115 -4.69 4.30 0.47
N ALA A 116 -4.25 4.00 -0.75
CA ALA A 116 -4.47 2.71 -1.40
C ALA A 116 -3.13 1.95 -1.45
N VAL A 117 -3.13 0.69 -1.03
CA VAL A 117 -1.94 -0.16 -1.01
C VAL A 117 -2.20 -1.38 -1.90
N VAL A 118 -1.27 -1.67 -2.80
CA VAL A 118 -1.28 -2.87 -3.64
C VAL A 118 -0.08 -3.72 -3.26
N PHE A 119 -0.32 -4.95 -2.81
CA PHE A 119 0.73 -5.91 -2.47
C PHE A 119 1.13 -6.72 -3.70
N MET A 120 2.45 -6.83 -3.95
CA MET A 120 3.03 -7.48 -5.15
C MET A 120 3.85 -8.73 -4.81
N ASN A 121 3.62 -9.33 -3.65
CA ASN A 121 4.27 -10.60 -3.26
C ASN A 121 3.77 -11.73 -4.18
N SER A 122 4.64 -12.68 -4.56
CA SER A 122 4.20 -13.79 -5.41
C SER A 122 3.43 -14.86 -4.63
N GLU A 123 2.71 -15.69 -5.35
CA GLU A 123 2.01 -16.84 -4.77
C GLU A 123 3.02 -17.76 -4.09
N GLY A 124 2.89 -17.92 -2.77
CA GLY A 124 3.81 -18.71 -1.95
C GLY A 124 4.88 -17.89 -1.20
N ASP A 125 5.09 -16.61 -1.53
CA ASP A 125 5.98 -15.72 -0.76
C ASP A 125 5.34 -15.25 0.55
N TYR A 126 4.01 -15.27 0.62
CA TYR A 126 3.24 -14.90 1.79
C TYR A 126 2.17 -15.96 2.05
N VAL A 127 2.25 -16.62 3.20
CA VAL A 127 1.21 -17.52 3.70
C VAL A 127 0.41 -16.79 4.77
N ASP A 128 -0.89 -16.62 4.55
CA ASP A 128 -1.78 -16.00 5.54
C ASP A 128 -1.78 -16.82 6.85
N GLY A 129 -1.48 -16.15 7.98
CA GLY A 129 -1.26 -16.81 9.28
C GLY A 129 0.04 -17.63 9.38
N GLY A 130 0.95 -17.50 8.41
CA GLY A 130 2.28 -18.11 8.40
C GLY A 130 3.26 -17.46 9.39
N ARG A 131 4.54 -17.88 9.34
CA ARG A 131 5.63 -17.27 10.13
C ARG A 131 6.45 -16.25 9.32
N ASP A 132 6.01 -15.94 8.11
CA ASP A 132 6.74 -15.11 7.15
C ASP A 132 6.73 -13.63 7.58
N GLY A 133 5.71 -13.22 8.34
CA GLY A 133 5.55 -11.85 8.84
C GLY A 133 5.19 -10.86 7.72
N GLY A 134 5.47 -9.58 7.96
CA GLY A 134 5.28 -8.52 6.94
C GLY A 134 3.83 -8.03 6.80
N GLU A 135 2.98 -8.34 7.77
CA GLU A 135 1.57 -7.96 7.76
C GLU A 135 1.38 -6.45 7.98
N LEU A 136 0.41 -5.87 7.27
CA LEU A 136 -0.06 -4.51 7.54
C LEU A 136 -1.06 -4.52 8.70
N ALA A 137 -0.60 -4.16 9.90
CA ALA A 137 -1.47 -3.98 11.05
C ALA A 137 -2.21 -2.62 11.00
N LEU A 138 -3.54 -2.66 10.90
CA LEU A 138 -4.40 -1.48 10.91
C LEU A 138 -5.02 -1.27 12.31
N TYR A 139 -4.96 -0.04 12.81
CA TYR A 139 -5.52 0.34 14.11
C TYR A 139 -6.58 1.40 13.89
N LYS A 140 -7.82 1.14 14.32
CA LYS A 140 -8.87 2.15 14.30
C LYS A 140 -8.55 3.23 15.33
N GLU A 141 -8.80 4.49 14.95
CA GLU A 141 -8.73 5.60 15.89
C GLU A 141 -9.98 5.60 16.78
N GLY A 142 -9.76 5.67 18.10
CA GLY A 142 -10.79 5.62 19.15
C GLY A 142 -10.15 5.91 20.50
N PRO A 143 -10.93 6.18 21.56
CA PRO A 143 -10.36 6.34 22.90
C PRO A 143 -9.50 5.12 23.21
N THR A 144 -8.31 5.36 23.77
CA THR A 144 -7.26 4.39 24.07
C THR A 144 -7.70 3.40 25.17
N GLU A 145 -8.71 2.59 24.89
CA GLU A 145 -9.07 1.41 25.65
C GLU A 145 -9.13 0.23 24.67
N SER A 146 -8.39 -0.83 25.02
CA SER A 146 -8.18 -2.10 24.32
C SER A 146 -7.52 -2.06 22.92
N ALA A 147 -6.18 -2.03 22.92
CA ALA A 147 -5.36 -2.55 21.82
C ALA A 147 -5.52 -4.09 21.59
N GLU A 148 -6.52 -4.74 22.18
CA GLU A 148 -6.74 -6.18 22.15
C GLU A 148 -7.75 -6.66 21.09
N ASP A 149 -8.51 -5.77 20.42
CA ASP A 149 -9.70 -6.19 19.69
C ASP A 149 -9.59 -6.31 18.16
N VAL A 150 -8.43 -6.08 17.53
CA VAL A 150 -8.30 -6.24 16.05
C VAL A 150 -7.64 -7.56 15.62
N SER A 151 -7.00 -8.29 16.54
CA SER A 151 -6.40 -9.60 16.23
C SER A 151 -7.42 -10.74 16.11
N LYS A 152 -8.61 -10.58 16.68
CA LYS A 152 -9.64 -11.65 16.74
C LYS A 152 -10.43 -11.85 15.44
N ASP A 153 -10.44 -10.85 14.55
CA ASP A 153 -11.20 -10.94 13.30
C ASP A 153 -10.44 -11.63 12.16
N LEU A 154 -9.11 -11.76 12.24
CA LEU A 154 -8.31 -12.49 11.25
C LEU A 154 -8.25 -14.00 11.52
N SER A 155 -8.51 -14.44 12.76
CA SER A 155 -8.53 -15.87 13.12
C SER A 155 -9.85 -16.58 12.84
N ASN A 156 -10.92 -15.85 12.53
CA ASN A 156 -12.24 -16.41 12.26
C ASN A 156 -12.55 -16.35 10.76
N GLY A 157 -11.90 -17.24 10.01
CA GLY A 157 -12.31 -17.59 8.66
C GLY A 157 -13.81 -17.90 8.62
N ARG A 158 -14.59 -16.97 8.07
CA ARG A 158 -16.01 -17.16 7.82
C ARG A 158 -16.15 -18.26 6.77
N GLN A 159 -16.49 -19.46 7.23
CA GLN A 159 -17.09 -20.49 6.41
C GLN A 159 -18.30 -19.89 5.71
N VAL A 160 -18.25 -19.87 4.38
CA VAL A 160 -19.43 -19.72 3.53
C VAL A 160 -20.21 -21.02 3.67
N GLY A 161 -21.27 -21.00 4.47
CA GLY A 161 -22.21 -22.09 4.64
C GLY A 161 -23.64 -21.58 4.43
N ASP A 162 -24.19 -21.95 3.28
CA ASP A 162 -25.59 -22.22 2.95
C ASP A 162 -26.70 -21.34 3.57
N LEU A 163 -27.32 -20.51 2.73
CA LEU A 163 -28.69 -20.03 2.91
C LEU A 163 -29.64 -20.97 2.14
N GLN A 164 -30.25 -21.91 2.86
CA GLN A 164 -31.56 -22.48 2.53
C GLN A 164 -32.43 -22.43 3.79
N GLY A 165 -33.62 -21.83 3.66
CA GLY A 165 -34.62 -21.69 4.71
C GLY A 165 -35.53 -20.50 4.45
#